data_AF-A0A7Y5KH91-F1
#
_entry.id   AF-A0A7Y5KH91-F1
#
_cell.length_a   1.000
_cell.length_b   1.000
_cell.length_c   1.000
_cell.angle_alpha   90.00
_cell.angle_beta   90.00
_cell.angle_gamma   90.00
#
_symmetry.space_group_name_H-M   'P 1'
#
loop_
_entity.id
_entity.type
_entity.pdbx_description
1 polymer ?
#
loop_
_entity_poly.entity_id
_entity_poly.type
_entity_poly.pdbx_seq_one_letter_code
_entity_poly.pdbx_strand_id
1 'polypeptide(L)' 'LFKCTTGLFDALATAMTDGDCSLSDGCSQLIAAGKMRSVEIGAAFWIDIDTPEALAFAMERLKV' A
#
# COMPACT_ATOMS: atom_id res chain seq x y z
N LEU A 1 -1.88 4.40 0.46
CA LEU A 1 -3.05 4.99 -0.24
C LEU A 1 -2.89 4.78 -1.75
N PHE A 2 -3.96 4.43 -2.47
CA PHE A 2 -3.90 4.13 -3.90
C PHE A 2 -5.03 4.82 -4.67
N LYS A 3 -4.70 5.38 -5.83
CA LYS A 3 -5.69 5.78 -6.84
C LYS A 3 -5.79 4.65 -7.86
N CYS A 4 -6.82 3.82 -7.72
CA CYS A 4 -6.93 2.59 -8.48
C CYS A 4 -7.64 2.82 -9.83
N THR A 5 -7.19 2.08 -10.84
CA THR A 5 -7.97 1.79 -12.05
C THR A 5 -8.39 0.32 -12.01
N THR A 6 -9.23 -0.11 -12.95
CA THR A 6 -9.61 -1.52 -13.06
C THR A 6 -8.41 -2.46 -13.18
N GLY A 7 -7.32 -2.00 -13.80
CA GLY A 7 -6.10 -2.79 -13.98
C GLY A 7 -5.39 -3.23 -12.69
N LEU A 8 -5.65 -2.58 -11.54
CA LEU A 8 -5.18 -3.09 -10.24
C LEU A 8 -5.89 -4.38 -9.85
N PHE A 9 -7.20 -4.46 -10.06
CA PHE A 9 -7.97 -5.64 -9.68
C PHE A 9 -7.63 -6.84 -10.56
N ASP A 10 -7.34 -6.62 -11.85
CA ASP A 10 -6.86 -7.67 -12.76
C ASP A 10 -5.50 -8.24 -12.30
N ALA A 11 -4.58 -7.37 -11.87
CA ALA A 11 -3.29 -7.78 -11.34
C ALA A 11 -3.42 -8.53 -10.01
N LEU A 12 -4.34 -8.11 -9.13
CA LEU A 12 -4.62 -8.82 -7.89
C LEU A 12 -5.22 -10.20 -8.15
N ALA A 13 -6.19 -10.31 -9.07
CA ALA A 13 -6.77 -11.59 -9.45
C ALA A 13 -5.71 -12.56 -9.99
N THR A 14 -4.74 -12.03 -10.74
CA THR A 14 -3.59 -12.81 -11.25
C THR A 14 -2.63 -13.21 -10.12
N ALA A 15 -2.29 -12.30 -9.21
CA ALA A 15 -1.43 -12.61 -8.06
C ALA A 15 -2.03 -13.71 -7.18
N MET A 16 -3.35 -13.66 -6.95
CA MET A 16 -4.07 -14.64 -6.14
C MET A 16 -4.03 -16.07 -6.73
N THR A 17 -3.89 -16.23 -8.04
CA THR A 17 -3.76 -17.58 -8.63
C THR A 17 -2.40 -18.23 -8.36
N ASP A 18 -1.38 -17.43 -8.06
CA ASP A 18 -0.03 -17.90 -7.77
C ASP A 18 0.18 -18.23 -6.28
N GLY A 19 -0.89 -18.11 -5.46
CA GLY A 19 -0.89 -18.40 -4.01
C GLY A 19 -0.53 -17.21 -3.13
N ASP A 20 -0.08 -16.11 -3.74
CA ASP A 20 0.31 -14.88 -3.06
C ASP A 20 -0.86 -13.87 -3.07
N CYS A 21 -1.38 -13.54 -1.88
CA CYS A 21 -2.66 -12.84 -1.72
C CYS A 21 -2.52 -11.39 -1.22
N SER A 22 -1.33 -10.79 -1.24
CA SER A 22 -1.16 -9.43 -0.72
C SER A 22 -1.42 -8.35 -1.78
N LEU A 23 -1.86 -7.17 -1.34
CA LEU A 23 -1.99 -6.00 -2.21
C LEU A 23 -0.65 -5.63 -2.88
N SER A 24 0.45 -5.84 -2.17
CA SER A 24 1.82 -5.61 -2.67
C SER A 24 2.19 -6.52 -3.83
N ASP A 25 1.65 -7.73 -3.91
CA ASP A 25 1.98 -8.67 -4.99
C ASP A 25 1.37 -8.19 -6.31
N GLY A 26 0.08 -7.83 -6.31
CA GLY A 26 -0.56 -7.21 -7.47
C GLY A 26 0.12 -5.90 -7.87
N CYS A 27 0.56 -5.09 -6.91
CA CYS A 27 1.33 -3.87 -7.21
C CYS A 27 2.69 -4.19 -7.86
N SER A 28 3.39 -5.23 -7.38
CA SER A 28 4.69 -5.64 -7.90
C SER A 28 4.61 -6.07 -9.37
N GLN A 29 3.55 -6.81 -9.74
CA GLN A 29 3.30 -7.16 -11.14
C GLN A 29 3.09 -5.92 -12.02
N LEU A 30 2.32 -4.94 -11.55
CA LEU A 30 2.10 -3.69 -12.28
C LEU A 30 3.37 -2.84 -12.39
N ILE A 31 4.22 -2.83 -11.37
CA ILE A 31 5.52 -2.15 -11.39
C ILE A 31 6.43 -2.80 -12.43
N ALA A 32 6.53 -4.13 -12.43
CA ALA A 32 7.33 -4.88 -13.41
C ALA A 32 6.86 -4.62 -14.86
N ALA A 33 5.55 -4.43 -15.05
CA ALA A 33 4.95 -4.07 -16.34
C ALA A 33 5.05 -2.58 -16.70
N GLY A 34 5.62 -1.72 -15.85
CA GLY A 34 5.71 -0.27 -16.07
C GLY A 34 4.36 0.46 -16.00
N LYS A 35 3.34 -0.15 -15.37
CA LYS A 35 1.95 0.34 -15.29
C LYS A 35 1.58 1.01 -13.96
N MET A 36 2.48 0.98 -12.99
CA MET A 36 2.30 1.63 -11.68
C MET A 36 3.18 2.88 -11.58
N ARG A 37 2.69 3.92 -10.89
CA ARG A 37 3.49 5.10 -10.52
C ARG A 37 3.27 5.43 -9.05
N SER A 38 4.26 6.06 -8.44
CA SER A 38 4.17 6.64 -7.10
C SER A 38 3.87 8.14 -7.16
N VAL A 39 3.36 8.67 -6.05
CA VAL A 39 3.19 10.10 -5.82
C VAL A 39 3.87 10.44 -4.50
N GLU A 40 4.73 11.45 -4.53
CA GLU A 40 5.38 11.98 -3.32
C GLU A 40 4.37 12.76 -2.48
N ILE A 41 4.33 12.48 -1.17
CA ILE A 41 3.41 13.13 -0.23
C ILE A 41 4.10 14.23 0.60
N GLY A 42 5.41 14.41 0.41
CA GLY A 42 6.20 15.41 1.09
C GLY A 42 6.33 15.11 2.59
N ALA A 43 6.24 16.14 3.42
CA ALA A 43 6.39 16.02 4.88
C ALA A 43 5.10 15.56 5.61
N ALA A 44 4.09 15.07 4.87
CA ALA A 44 2.86 14.57 5.47
C ALA A 44 3.15 13.34 6.34
N PHE A 45 2.70 13.38 7.59
CA PHE A 45 2.82 12.25 8.49
C PHE A 45 1.73 11.21 8.20
N TRP A 46 2.14 9.95 8.10
CA TRP A 46 1.26 8.79 8.03
C TRP A 46 1.96 7.58 8.66
N ILE A 47 1.16 6.63 9.17
CA ILE A 47 1.64 5.38 9.75
C ILE A 47 0.52 4.33 9.68
N ASP A 48 0.88 3.07 9.48
CA ASP A 48 -0.03 1.94 9.67
C ASP A 48 -0.05 1.55 11.15
N ILE A 49 -1.25 1.52 11.75
CA ILE A 49 -1.44 1.19 13.17
C ILE A 49 -1.91 -0.26 13.28
N ASP A 50 -0.96 -1.19 13.28
CA ASP A 50 -1.22 -2.63 13.43
C ASP A 50 -0.96 -3.14 14.86
N THR A 51 -0.25 -2.37 15.69
CA THR A 51 0.12 -2.75 17.06
C THR A 51 -0.12 -1.63 18.08
N PRO A 52 -0.22 -1.95 19.39
CA PRO A 52 -0.31 -0.93 20.45
C PRO A 52 0.86 0.06 20.46
N GLU A 53 2.07 -0.39 20.13
CA GLU A 53 3.26 0.45 20.06
C GLU A 53 3.18 1.45 18.91
N ALA A 54 2.65 1.03 17.74
CA ALA A 54 2.41 1.92 16.60
C ALA A 54 1.40 3.03 16.96
N LEU A 55 0.36 2.67 17.74
CA LEU A 55 -0.61 3.65 18.25
C LEU A 55 0.04 4.65 19.21
N ALA A 56 0.83 4.16 20.19
CA ALA A 56 1.53 5.04 21.14
C ALA A 56 2.46 6.02 20.42
N PHE A 57 3.21 5.55 19.42
CA PHE A 57 4.05 6.40 18.59
C PHE A 57 3.24 7.44 17.80
N ALA A 58 2.11 7.04 17.20
CA ALA A 58 1.24 7.96 16.46
C ALA A 58 0.69 9.07 17.37
N MET A 59 0.27 8.73 18.59
CA MET A 59 -0.22 9.68 19.59
C MET A 59 0.87 10.68 20.00
N GLU A 60 2.07 10.20 20.33
CA GLU A 60 3.21 11.07 20.65
C GLU A 60 3.51 12.03 19.49
N ARG A 61 3.54 11.51 18.26
CA ARG A 61 3.87 12.30 17.06
C ARG A 61 2.82 13.37 16.74
N LEU A 62 1.55 13.08 17.02
CA LEU A 62 0.42 13.99 16.78
C LEU A 62 0.12 14.91 17.97
N LYS A 63 0.77 14.70 19.13
CA LYS A 63 0.56 15.43 20.39
C LYS A 63 -0.89 15.37 20.89
N VAL A 64 -1.51 14.20 20.78
CA VAL A 64 -2.88 13.89 21.24
C VAL A 64 -2.89 12.77 22.28
#